data_AF-A0A7X8L631-F1
#
_entry.id   AF-A0A7X8L631-F1
#
_cell.length_a   1.000
_cell.length_b   1.000
_cell.length_c   1.000
_cell.angle_alpha   90.00
_cell.angle_beta   90.00
_cell.angle_gamma   90.00
#
_symmetry.space_group_name_H-M   'P 1'
#
loop_
_entity.id
_entity.type
_entity.pdbx_description
1 polymer ?
#
loop_
_entity_poly.entity_id
_entity_poly.type
_entity_poly.pdbx_seq_one_letter_code
_entity_poly.pdbx_strand_id
1 'polypeptide(L)'
;MRSGKKGFTLIEMIIAVGILAVLAVGIIRLFIASEVRHQKAIDLDYAVLETNALIEKFQGLRDTSEFASRFTIYFNNNWERSNKDSETLYAIYGDTVKLSDDQEGLLHLDLRAVRLKPYALEKNEEYEIYKVSVIVEDMSYWGENK
;
A
#
# COMPACT_ATOMS: atom_id res chain seq x y z
N MET A 1 7.14 61.91 30.12
CA MET A 1 7.83 60.64 30.46
C MET A 1 7.36 59.55 29.51
N ARG A 2 8.26 58.59 29.19
CA ARG A 2 8.19 57.46 28.21
C ARG A 2 8.55 57.88 26.76
N SER A 3 9.82 57.93 26.35
CA SER A 3 10.85 56.88 26.17
C SER A 3 10.52 55.84 25.08
N GLY A 4 11.16 55.99 23.90
CA GLY A 4 11.94 54.90 23.30
C GLY A 4 11.28 53.89 22.35
N LYS A 5 10.52 54.31 21.33
CA LYS A 5 10.18 53.40 20.21
C LYS A 5 11.14 53.62 19.03
N LYS A 6 12.22 52.84 18.97
CA LYS A 6 13.03 52.70 17.74
C LYS A 6 12.28 51.76 16.79
N GLY A 7 11.97 52.21 15.58
CA GLY A 7 11.41 51.35 14.53
C GLY A 7 12.39 50.25 14.14
N PHE A 8 11.88 49.17 13.53
CA PHE A 8 12.72 48.10 12.99
C PHE A 8 13.64 48.65 11.89
N THR A 9 14.91 48.24 11.93
CA THR A 9 15.85 48.57 10.87
C THR A 9 15.59 47.71 9.63
N LEU A 10 15.88 48.24 8.44
CA LEU A 10 15.70 47.52 7.17
C LEU A 10 16.42 46.15 7.19
N ILE A 11 17.60 46.10 7.80
CA ILE A 11 18.41 44.88 7.89
C ILE A 11 17.76 43.81 8.76
N GLU A 12 17.14 44.17 9.90
CA GLU A 12 16.42 43.23 10.76
C GLU A 12 15.21 42.63 10.04
N MET A 13 14.52 43.43 9.22
CA MET A 13 13.40 42.97 8.41
C MET A 13 13.85 41.95 7.36
N ILE A 14 14.97 42.20 6.67
CA ILE A 14 15.54 41.28 5.68
C ILE A 14 15.93 39.95 6.33
N ILE A 15 16.60 40.00 7.49
CA ILE A 15 17.01 38.79 8.23
C ILE A 15 15.78 38.00 8.70
N ALA A 16 14.77 38.68 9.25
CA ALA A 16 13.54 38.04 9.72
C ALA A 16 12.79 37.34 8.59
N VAL A 17 12.66 37.99 7.42
CA VAL A 17 12.03 37.38 6.24
C VAL A 17 12.85 36.19 5.72
N GLY A 18 14.18 36.28 5.73
CA GLY A 18 15.05 35.17 5.36
C GLY A 18 14.87 33.94 6.25
N ILE A 19 14.83 34.13 7.57
CA ILE A 19 14.56 33.05 8.53
C ILE A 19 13.16 32.47 8.30
N LEU A 20 12.16 33.33 8.11
CA LEU A 20 10.78 32.90 7.87
C LEU A 20 10.66 32.06 6.60
N ALA A 21 11.36 32.44 5.52
CA ALA A 21 11.37 31.68 4.26
C ALA A 21 11.96 30.28 4.45
N VAL A 22 13.07 30.15 5.18
CA VAL A 22 13.69 28.85 5.46
C VAL A 22 12.76 27.98 6.31
N LEU A 23 12.14 28.56 7.34
CA LEU A 23 11.17 27.85 8.19
C LEU A 23 9.94 27.39 7.39
N ALA A 24 9.41 28.23 6.50
CA ALA A 24 8.27 27.90 5.68
C ALA A 24 8.55 26.68 4.78
N VAL A 25 9.71 26.65 4.13
CA VAL A 25 10.13 25.48 3.33
C VAL A 25 10.25 24.22 4.20
N GLY A 26 10.79 24.35 5.42
CA GLY A 26 10.87 23.24 6.38
C GLY A 26 9.49 22.69 6.76
N ILE A 27 8.54 23.58 7.07
CA ILE A 27 7.16 23.21 7.43
C ILE A 27 6.46 22.50 6.27
N ILE A 28 6.59 23.00 5.03
CA ILE A 28 5.99 22.36 3.85
C ILE A 28 6.53 20.95 3.64
N ARG A 29 7.85 20.75 3.79
CA ARG A 29 8.45 19.41 3.65
C ARG A 29 7.95 18.44 4.72
N LEU A 30 7.83 18.90 5.97
CA LEU A 30 7.27 18.09 7.06
C LEU A 30 5.81 17.73 6.79
N PHE A 31 5.02 18.69 6.29
CA PHE A 31 3.62 18.46 5.94
C PHE A 31 3.47 17.38 4.85
N ILE A 32 4.23 17.48 3.75
CA ILE A 32 4.20 16.47 2.68
C ILE A 32 4.64 15.10 3.21
N ALA A 33 5.70 15.06 4.03
CA ALA A 33 6.16 13.80 4.63
C ALA A 33 5.12 13.18 5.56
N SER A 34 4.38 14.00 6.32
CA SER A 34 3.29 13.54 7.18
C SER A 34 2.13 12.97 6.36
N GLU A 35 1.74 13.65 5.28
CA GLU A 35 0.69 13.21 4.38
C GLU A 35 1.04 11.88 3.70
N VAL A 36 2.28 11.74 3.21
CA VAL A 36 2.76 10.47 2.62
C VAL A 36 2.71 9.33 3.65
N ARG A 37 3.08 9.58 4.91
CA ARG A 37 2.98 8.57 5.98
C ARG A 37 1.54 8.20 6.28
N HIS A 38 0.64 9.17 6.30
CA HIS A 38 -0.79 8.93 6.51
C HIS A 38 -1.37 8.08 5.38
N GLN A 39 -1.06 8.42 4.12
CA GLN A 39 -1.48 7.63 2.96
C GLN A 39 -0.92 6.20 3.00
N LYS A 40 0.36 6.02 3.36
CA LYS A 40 0.96 4.69 3.53
C LYS A 40 0.25 3.85 4.59
N ALA A 41 -0.20 4.46 5.69
CA ALA A 41 -0.95 3.76 6.73
C ALA A 41 -2.34 3.33 6.21
N ILE A 42 -3.05 4.23 5.53
CA ILE A 42 -4.35 3.90 4.90
C ILE A 42 -4.19 2.77 3.88
N ASP A 43 -3.21 2.89 2.98
CA ASP A 43 -2.94 1.89 1.94
C ASP A 43 -2.60 0.53 2.56
N LEU A 44 -1.86 0.51 3.67
CA LEU A 44 -1.55 -0.72 4.40
C LEU A 44 -2.80 -1.36 4.99
N ASP A 45 -3.67 -0.58 5.64
CA ASP A 45 -4.90 -1.09 6.24
C ASP A 45 -5.81 -1.74 5.17
N TYR A 46 -5.98 -1.08 4.02
CA TYR A 46 -6.75 -1.64 2.90
C TYR A 46 -6.06 -2.84 2.26
N ALA A 47 -4.73 -2.82 2.08
CA ALA A 47 -3.99 -3.96 1.56
C ALA A 47 -4.16 -5.20 2.43
N VAL A 48 -4.08 -5.05 3.75
CA VAL A 48 -4.30 -6.14 4.71
C VAL A 48 -5.74 -6.63 4.64
N LEU A 49 -6.72 -5.73 4.59
CA LEU A 49 -8.13 -6.09 4.51
C LEU A 49 -8.44 -6.89 3.22
N GLU A 50 -8.03 -6.39 2.06
CA GLU A 50 -8.29 -7.06 0.78
C GLU A 50 -7.52 -8.36 0.64
N THR A 51 -6.26 -8.42 1.10
CA THR A 51 -5.49 -9.69 1.07
C THR A 51 -6.09 -10.73 2.00
N ASN A 52 -6.52 -10.37 3.21
CA ASN A 52 -7.24 -11.30 4.10
C ASN A 52 -8.57 -11.74 3.50
N ALA A 53 -9.35 -10.83 2.91
CA ALA A 53 -10.59 -11.18 2.23
C ALA A 53 -10.35 -12.13 1.03
N LEU A 54 -9.20 -12.04 0.36
CA LEU A 54 -8.79 -13.00 -0.65
C LEU A 54 -8.44 -14.34 -0.02
N ILE A 55 -7.64 -14.39 1.04
CA ILE A 55 -7.29 -15.62 1.77
C ILE A 55 -8.56 -16.36 2.22
N GLU A 56 -9.53 -15.66 2.80
CA GLU A 56 -10.81 -16.26 3.22
C GLU A 56 -11.59 -16.85 2.03
N LYS A 57 -11.59 -16.16 0.88
CA LYS A 57 -12.18 -16.70 -0.34
C LYS A 57 -11.47 -17.98 -0.79
N PHE A 58 -10.14 -17.99 -0.75
CA PHE A 58 -9.34 -19.19 -1.08
C PHE A 58 -9.63 -20.36 -0.15
N GLN A 59 -9.79 -20.12 1.15
CA GLN A 59 -10.11 -21.16 2.14
C GLN A 59 -11.55 -21.69 2.00
N GLY A 60 -12.49 -20.85 1.52
CA GLY A 60 -13.88 -21.25 1.33
C GLY A 60 -14.16 -22.05 0.06
N LEU A 61 -13.20 -22.17 -0.85
CA LEU A 61 -13.38 -22.82 -2.15
C LEU A 61 -13.10 -24.32 -2.07
N ARG A 62 -14.03 -25.09 -2.66
CA ARG A 62 -13.95 -26.55 -2.72
C ARG A 62 -13.11 -27.09 -3.86
N ASP A 63 -12.77 -26.24 -4.82
CA ASP A 63 -11.98 -26.61 -5.99
C ASP A 63 -10.99 -25.48 -6.28
N THR A 64 -9.71 -25.72 -6.01
CA THR A 64 -8.66 -24.72 -6.26
C THR A 64 -8.25 -24.65 -7.73
N SER A 65 -8.77 -25.54 -8.60
CA SER A 65 -8.48 -25.55 -10.04
C SER A 65 -9.08 -24.36 -10.80
N GLU A 66 -10.04 -23.64 -10.22
CA GLU A 66 -10.58 -22.39 -10.79
C GLU A 66 -9.58 -21.23 -10.72
N PHE A 67 -8.55 -21.33 -9.88
CA PHE A 67 -7.54 -20.29 -9.76
C PHE A 67 -6.31 -20.63 -10.59
N ALA A 68 -6.03 -19.76 -11.56
CA ALA A 68 -4.74 -19.77 -12.24
C ALA A 68 -3.62 -19.68 -11.20
N SER A 69 -2.52 -20.43 -11.42
CA SER A 69 -1.36 -20.40 -10.52
C SER A 69 -0.86 -18.97 -10.27
N ARG A 70 -1.14 -18.04 -11.19
CA ARG A 70 -0.92 -16.62 -11.01
C ARG A 70 -2.15 -15.83 -11.40
N PHE A 71 -2.53 -14.89 -10.53
CA PHE A 71 -3.58 -13.92 -10.81
C PHE A 71 -3.16 -12.51 -10.39
N THR A 72 -3.84 -11.52 -10.95
CA THR A 72 -3.62 -10.11 -10.61
C THR A 72 -4.96 -9.41 -10.52
N ILE A 73 -5.16 -8.69 -9.43
CA ILE A 73 -6.36 -7.87 -9.21
C ILE A 73 -5.91 -6.42 -9.15
N TYR A 74 -6.52 -5.58 -9.98
CA TYR A 74 -6.21 -4.16 -10.07
C TYR A 74 -7.24 -3.33 -9.30
N PHE A 75 -6.79 -2.23 -8.72
CA PHE A 75 -7.62 -1.32 -7.94
C PHE A 75 -7.34 0.14 -8.31
N ASN A 76 -8.40 0.95 -8.24
CA ASN A 76 -8.34 2.40 -8.40
C ASN A 76 -7.83 3.09 -7.11
N ASN A 77 -7.82 4.43 -7.09
CA ASN A 77 -7.38 5.21 -5.92
C ASN A 77 -8.23 4.99 -4.64
N ASN A 78 -9.44 4.48 -4.78
CA ASN A 78 -10.37 4.26 -3.69
C ASN A 78 -10.39 2.79 -3.23
N TRP A 79 -9.40 1.98 -3.65
CA TRP A 79 -9.36 0.53 -3.40
C TRP A 79 -10.58 -0.23 -3.95
N GLU A 80 -11.23 0.30 -4.99
CA GLU A 80 -12.29 -0.40 -5.70
C GLU A 80 -11.70 -1.20 -6.86
N ARG A 81 -12.22 -2.40 -7.09
CA ARG A 81 -11.76 -3.28 -8.17
C ARG A 81 -12.05 -2.63 -9.52
N SER A 82 -11.03 -2.50 -10.35
CA SER A 82 -11.14 -1.93 -11.69
C SER A 82 -10.41 -2.79 -12.71
N ASN A 83 -10.72 -2.57 -13.98
CA ASN A 83 -9.88 -3.08 -15.05
C ASN A 83 -8.56 -2.29 -15.08
N LYS A 84 -7.52 -2.87 -15.68
CA LYS A 84 -6.26 -2.18 -15.87
C LYS A 84 -6.46 -1.00 -16.84
N ASP A 85 -6.34 0.20 -16.30
CA ASP A 85 -6.48 1.47 -17.01
C ASP A 85 -5.48 2.51 -16.48
N SER A 86 -5.61 3.76 -16.93
CA SER A 86 -4.77 4.87 -16.47
C SER A 86 -5.02 5.29 -15.02
N GLU A 87 -6.18 4.96 -14.46
CA GLU A 87 -6.60 5.32 -13.10
C GLU A 87 -6.17 4.29 -12.06
N THR A 88 -5.76 3.11 -12.53
CA THR A 88 -5.22 2.04 -11.70
C THR A 88 -4.02 2.55 -10.89
N LEU A 89 -4.10 2.35 -9.57
CA LEU A 89 -3.09 2.81 -8.62
C LEU A 89 -2.50 1.66 -7.81
N TYR A 90 -3.26 0.61 -7.57
CA TYR A 90 -2.82 -0.55 -6.79
C TYR A 90 -3.03 -1.84 -7.56
N ALA A 91 -2.22 -2.84 -7.22
CA ALA A 91 -2.39 -4.20 -7.69
C ALA A 91 -2.11 -5.18 -6.56
N ILE A 92 -2.88 -6.26 -6.51
CA ILE A 92 -2.57 -7.44 -5.71
C ILE A 92 -2.18 -8.56 -6.67
N TYR A 93 -0.94 -9.01 -6.57
CA TYR A 93 -0.45 -10.19 -7.25
C TYR A 93 -0.65 -11.40 -6.34
N GLY A 94 -1.24 -12.46 -6.88
CA GLY A 94 -1.33 -13.75 -6.20
C GLY A 94 -0.59 -14.82 -6.98
N ASP A 95 0.15 -15.66 -6.27
CA ASP A 95 0.81 -16.86 -6.78
C ASP A 95 0.40 -18.05 -5.90
N THR A 96 0.00 -19.17 -6.51
CA THR A 96 -0.30 -20.42 -5.81
C THR A 96 0.65 -21.52 -6.25
N VAL A 97 1.33 -22.14 -5.28
CA VAL A 97 2.34 -23.18 -5.50
C VAL A 97 2.04 -24.37 -4.60
N LYS A 98 2.18 -25.60 -5.11
CA LYS A 98 2.06 -26.80 -4.27
C LYS A 98 3.12 -26.83 -3.19
N LEU A 99 2.74 -27.23 -1.97
CA LEU A 99 3.66 -27.27 -0.83
C LEU A 99 4.73 -28.36 -0.98
N SER A 100 4.32 -29.56 -1.40
CA SER A 100 5.20 -30.67 -1.77
C SER A 100 4.44 -31.64 -2.68
N ASP A 101 5.15 -32.42 -3.49
CA ASP A 101 4.57 -33.53 -4.25
C ASP A 101 3.99 -34.61 -3.33
N ASP A 102 4.47 -34.67 -2.08
CA ASP A 102 4.08 -35.68 -1.08
C ASP A 102 2.87 -35.27 -0.23
N GLN A 103 2.49 -33.99 -0.26
CA GLN A 103 1.38 -33.42 0.53
C GLN A 103 0.26 -32.94 -0.41
N GLU A 104 -0.46 -33.91 -0.95
CA GLU A 104 -1.64 -33.68 -1.78
C GLU A 104 -2.68 -32.83 -1.03
N GLY A 105 -3.22 -31.82 -1.72
CA GLY A 105 -4.23 -30.92 -1.18
C GLY A 105 -3.73 -29.74 -0.34
N LEU A 106 -2.42 -29.50 -0.22
CA LEU A 106 -1.87 -28.29 0.43
C LEU A 106 -1.18 -27.35 -0.58
N LEU A 107 -1.60 -26.09 -0.59
CA LEU A 107 -1.06 -25.05 -1.47
C LEU A 107 -0.51 -23.89 -0.64
N HIS A 108 0.63 -23.36 -1.06
CA HIS A 108 1.10 -22.04 -0.68
C HIS A 108 0.40 -20.98 -1.53
N LEU A 109 -0.24 -20.02 -0.87
CA LEU A 109 -0.77 -18.82 -1.49
C LEU A 109 0.09 -17.62 -1.06
N ASP A 110 0.79 -17.04 -2.02
CA ASP A 110 1.57 -15.83 -1.88
C ASP A 110 0.78 -14.65 -2.42
N LEU A 111 0.48 -13.66 -1.58
CA LEU A 111 -0.16 -12.41 -1.96
C LEU A 111 0.79 -11.24 -1.76
N ARG A 112 0.88 -10.37 -2.77
CA ARG A 112 1.69 -9.16 -2.76
C ARG A 112 0.88 -7.97 -3.23
N ALA A 113 0.59 -7.06 -2.31
CA ALA A 113 -0.06 -5.78 -2.60
C ALA A 113 1.00 -4.71 -2.91
N VAL A 114 0.85 -4.05 -4.05
CA VAL A 114 1.75 -3.00 -4.51
C VAL A 114 0.99 -1.75 -4.92
N ARG A 115 1.67 -0.60 -4.79
CA ARG A 115 1.26 0.67 -5.39
C ARG A 115 2.04 0.90 -6.67
N LEU A 116 1.34 1.04 -7.80
CA LEU A 116 1.95 1.15 -9.13
C LEU A 116 2.53 2.54 -9.42
N LYS A 117 2.12 3.57 -8.68
CA LYS A 117 2.63 4.94 -8.83
C LYS A 117 3.33 5.41 -7.55
N PRO A 118 4.41 6.21 -7.64
CA PRO A 118 5.16 6.64 -6.47
C PRO A 118 4.32 7.55 -5.56
N TYR A 119 4.66 7.55 -4.27
CA TYR A 119 4.19 8.59 -3.34
C TYR A 119 4.84 9.93 -3.66
N ALA A 120 4.21 11.03 -3.20
CA ALA A 120 4.76 12.36 -3.36
C ALA A 120 6.19 12.44 -2.81
N LEU A 121 7.11 13.02 -3.60
CA LEU A 121 8.55 13.15 -3.30
C LEU A 121 9.34 11.83 -3.25
N GLU A 122 8.71 10.69 -3.48
CA GLU A 122 9.38 9.40 -3.64
C GLU A 122 9.53 9.05 -5.13
N LYS A 123 10.48 8.16 -5.45
CA LYS A 123 10.78 7.73 -6.82
C LYS A 123 10.51 6.26 -7.08
N ASN A 124 10.13 5.50 -6.05
CA ASN A 124 9.88 4.07 -6.19
C ASN A 124 8.54 3.86 -6.88
N GLU A 125 8.63 3.47 -8.15
CA GLU A 125 7.55 2.84 -8.88
C GLU A 125 7.39 1.40 -8.33
N GLU A 126 6.15 0.89 -8.29
CA GLU A 126 5.83 -0.41 -7.69
C GLU A 126 6.26 -0.58 -6.21
N TYR A 127 5.86 0.35 -5.36
CA TYR A 127 6.10 0.25 -3.91
C TYR A 127 5.33 -0.94 -3.32
N GLU A 128 6.04 -1.89 -2.71
CA GLU A 128 5.41 -2.98 -1.97
C GLU A 128 4.79 -2.45 -0.68
N ILE A 129 3.46 -2.54 -0.59
CA ILE A 129 2.70 -2.11 0.59
C ILE A 129 2.70 -3.23 1.61
N TYR A 130 2.37 -4.44 1.16
CA TYR A 130 2.17 -5.60 2.02
C TYR A 130 2.42 -6.90 1.26
N LYS A 131 2.99 -7.89 1.95
CA LYS A 131 3.20 -9.23 1.43
C LYS A 131 2.83 -10.24 2.51
N VAL A 132 2.07 -11.25 2.13
CA VAL A 132 1.66 -12.34 3.02
C VAL A 132 1.73 -13.67 2.27
N SER A 133 2.17 -14.70 2.98
CA SER A 133 2.26 -16.07 2.49
C SER A 133 1.51 -16.96 3.46
N VAL A 134 0.52 -17.71 2.97
CA VAL A 134 -0.29 -18.62 3.79
C VAL A 134 -0.38 -19.99 3.15
N ILE A 135 -0.64 -21.00 3.97
CA ILE A 135 -0.97 -22.35 3.50
C ILE A 135 -2.50 -22.43 3.46
N VAL A 136 -3.03 -22.92 2.35
CA VAL A 136 -4.46 -23.15 2.14
C VAL A 136 -4.67 -24.61 1.73
N GLU A 137 -5.75 -25.19 2.24
CA GLU A 137 -6.14 -26.57 1.97
C GLU A 137 -7.11 -26.60 0.80
N ASP A 138 -6.84 -27.47 -0.17
CA ASP A 138 -7.76 -27.78 -1.24
C ASP A 138 -8.76 -28.84 -0.75
N MET A 139 -9.95 -28.37 -0.41
CA MET A 139 -11.04 -29.20 0.10
C MET A 139 -11.54 -30.25 -0.90
N SER A 140 -11.15 -30.19 -2.20
CA SER A 140 -11.45 -31.23 -3.18
C SER A 140 -10.77 -32.57 -2.84
N TYR A 141 -9.62 -32.54 -2.17
CA TYR A 141 -8.88 -33.74 -1.74
C TYR A 141 -9.49 -34.39 -0.50
N TRP A 142 -10.33 -33.66 0.24
CA TRP A 142 -10.87 -34.09 1.54
C TRP A 142 -12.40 -34.27 1.53
N GLY A 143 -13.06 -33.98 0.41
CA GLY A 143 -14.50 -34.21 0.23
C GLY A 143 -14.84 -35.70 0.17
N GLU A 144 -15.86 -36.12 0.93
CA GLU A 144 -16.46 -37.46 0.92
C GLU A 144 -17.00 -37.82 -0.47
N ASN A 145 -16.13 -38.32 -1.35
CA ASN A 145 -16.46 -39.14 -2.52
C ASN A 145 -15.23 -39.95 -2.95
N LYS A 146 -14.79 -40.84 -2.05
CA LYS A 146 -14.11 -42.09 -2.42
C LYS A 146 -15.00 -43.26 -2.03
#